data_AF-A0A9D8TZD3-F1
#
_entry.id   AF-A0A9D8TZD3-F1
#
_cell.length_a   1.000
_cell.length_b   1.000
_cell.length_c   1.000
_cell.angle_alpha   90.00
_cell.angle_beta   90.00
_cell.angle_gamma   90.00
#
_symmetry.space_group_name_H-M   'P 1'
#
loop_
_entity.id
_entity.type
_entity.pdbx_description
1 polymer ?
#
loop_
_entity_poly.entity_id
_entity_poly.type
_entity_poly.pdbx_seq_one_letter_code
_entity_poly.pdbx_strand_id
1 'polypeptide(L)'
;MPAIALQGKQHELLKAVETSVSDWAHPKHPFLQLVPMRSYELAYVVQNYYRPCGFVWKQELDKDLRSKRAAELRNFDVQGCNFHHRVAFYGLMYRLAFFTPDDLEAIRVIRLPKSWSGSGADASEIARRRATSFDIMMLQHVVRGWQNLAANAECLLQARWPDGQLKSLAADMAVQAHYEHVRPKIFRNVIETPDIQPIKAAVALAEKSLGPVNKAKQHYLALVAAMEGDLNHAVQLHGTSPVSGYRTQFFRTAAQVETIEAFQKQSFSRKLWHHQPVWDVRNSSQTSCSLIACDQAYFFQFFEGFAASFAIQNPGGLLHFHGVGFKPSWAAIEARIAGLDIEVNVSHDEADLNSMLPDRFKGYCAGARYMYLPFFLEQYEQIIVHDVDGVLTTSMESIWAKNDADVMISSLMLGPKRRAFFALWSNIGAGAFAIRNSNGAIEFADALSRYLAEHFNASDNDQRRYFFSDQTGLLLATLAYRDKISIEHMPQIFKQSTQHNGPGRGIAKKQAQDAALKGLR
;
A
#
# COMPACT_ATOMS: atom_id res chain seq x y z
N MET A 1 55.58 23.75 -11.32
CA MET A 1 55.07 24.74 -10.34
C MET A 1 53.73 24.24 -9.79
N PRO A 2 53.52 24.26 -8.46
CA PRO A 2 52.78 23.20 -7.78
C PRO A 2 51.39 23.61 -7.27
N ALA A 3 50.62 22.58 -6.93
CA ALA A 3 49.26 22.54 -6.39
C ALA A 3 48.96 23.36 -5.10
N ILE A 4 49.87 24.26 -4.69
CA ILE A 4 49.73 25.09 -3.48
C ILE A 4 48.82 26.31 -3.76
N ALA A 5 48.75 26.79 -5.01
CA ALA A 5 47.90 27.93 -5.38
C ALA A 5 46.38 27.61 -5.38
N LEU A 6 45.99 26.33 -5.41
CA LEU A 6 44.59 25.89 -5.38
C LEU A 6 44.04 25.70 -3.96
N GLN A 7 44.88 25.38 -2.98
CA GLN A 7 44.48 25.27 -1.57
C GLN A 7 44.21 26.64 -0.92
N GLY A 8 44.98 27.67 -1.28
CA GLY A 8 44.76 29.04 -0.78
C GLY A 8 43.42 29.63 -1.25
N LYS A 9 43.07 29.46 -2.53
CA LYS A 9 41.78 29.91 -3.08
C LYS A 9 40.58 29.11 -2.57
N GLN A 10 40.76 27.82 -2.24
CA GLN A 10 39.71 27.02 -1.59
C GLN A 10 39.45 27.46 -0.14
N HIS A 11 40.48 27.85 0.61
CA HIS A 11 40.34 28.32 1.98
C HIS A 11 39.68 29.71 2.04
N GLU A 12 40.02 30.61 1.10
CA GLU A 12 39.34 31.92 0.96
C GLU A 12 37.90 31.79 0.46
N LEU A 13 37.60 30.85 -0.45
CA LEU A 13 36.22 30.55 -0.84
C LEU A 13 35.41 29.96 0.32
N LEU A 14 36.01 29.09 1.15
CA LEU A 14 35.36 28.52 2.32
C LEU A 14 35.09 29.58 3.39
N LYS A 15 36.03 30.51 3.63
CA LYS A 15 35.80 31.67 4.51
C LYS A 15 34.74 32.63 3.98
N ALA A 16 34.71 32.91 2.68
CA ALA A 16 33.69 33.74 2.05
C ALA A 16 32.29 33.09 2.14
N VAL A 17 32.23 31.76 2.03
CA VAL A 17 31.00 30.98 2.23
C VAL A 17 30.58 30.96 3.70
N GLU A 18 31.49 30.76 4.65
CA GLU A 18 31.19 30.82 6.10
C GLU A 18 30.67 32.20 6.53
N THR A 19 31.26 33.27 6.00
CA THR A 19 30.83 34.66 6.28
C THR A 19 29.46 34.98 5.65
N SER A 20 29.14 34.38 4.50
CA SER A 20 27.81 34.52 3.86
C SER A 20 26.71 33.65 4.49
N VAL A 21 27.07 32.55 5.16
CA VAL A 21 26.14 31.65 5.87
C VAL A 21 25.72 32.25 7.21
N SER A 22 26.57 33.03 7.88
CA SER A 22 26.17 33.78 9.08
C SER A 22 25.10 34.84 8.82
N ASP A 23 25.06 35.42 7.62
CA ASP A 23 24.04 36.41 7.23
C ASP A 23 22.70 35.78 6.81
N TRP A 24 22.69 34.47 6.51
CA TRP A 24 21.49 33.71 6.15
C TRP A 24 20.80 33.06 7.35
N ALA A 25 21.37 33.18 8.55
CA ALA A 25 20.77 32.78 9.81
C ALA A 25 19.66 33.75 10.25
N HIS A 26 18.71 34.04 9.37
CA HIS A 26 17.49 34.73 9.77
C HIS A 26 16.56 33.71 10.48
N PRO A 27 15.97 34.00 11.66
CA PRO A 27 15.36 32.96 12.52
C PRO A 27 14.00 32.41 12.07
N LYS A 28 13.61 32.58 10.80
CA LYS A 28 12.22 32.40 10.35
C LYS A 28 11.97 31.16 9.47
N HIS A 29 12.91 30.22 9.36
CA HIS A 29 12.65 28.96 8.65
C HIS A 29 12.15 27.88 9.64
N PRO A 30 10.91 27.34 9.51
CA PRO A 30 10.32 26.40 10.47
C PRO A 30 11.12 25.09 10.65
N PHE A 31 11.99 24.78 9.70
CA PHE A 31 12.86 23.60 9.75
C PHE A 31 14.00 23.74 10.76
N LEU A 32 14.41 24.97 11.09
CA LEU A 32 15.55 25.26 11.96
C LEU A 32 15.20 25.28 13.45
N GLN A 33 13.91 25.27 13.80
CA GLN A 33 13.44 25.30 15.19
C GLN A 33 13.21 23.90 15.79
N LEU A 34 13.23 22.84 14.98
CA LEU A 34 12.81 21.50 15.41
C LEU A 34 13.97 20.53 15.68
N VAL A 35 15.22 20.90 15.38
CA VAL A 35 16.40 20.09 15.71
C VAL A 35 17.55 21.03 16.08
N PRO A 36 18.17 20.90 17.27
CA PRO A 36 19.34 21.70 17.63
C PRO A 36 20.55 21.13 16.87
N MET A 37 20.68 21.45 15.58
CA MET A 37 21.83 21.05 14.77
C MET A 37 22.86 22.17 14.72
N ARG A 38 24.13 21.79 14.77
CA ARG A 38 25.26 22.75 14.73
C ARG A 38 25.41 23.28 13.30
N SER A 39 25.96 24.48 13.14
CA SER A 39 26.13 25.20 11.86
C SER A 39 26.80 24.39 10.74
N TYR A 40 27.72 23.48 11.09
CA TYR A 40 28.36 22.56 10.15
C TYR A 40 27.40 21.49 9.58
N GLU A 41 26.49 20.97 10.40
CA GLU A 41 25.47 19.99 9.97
C GLU A 41 24.40 20.66 9.12
N LEU A 42 24.12 21.95 9.37
CA LEU A 42 23.25 22.76 8.52
C LEU A 42 23.87 22.98 7.12
N ALA A 43 25.16 23.30 7.06
CA ALA A 43 25.89 23.39 5.79
C ALA A 43 25.97 22.02 5.08
N TYR A 44 26.08 20.93 5.83
CA TYR A 44 26.08 19.56 5.29
C TYR A 44 24.70 19.14 4.79
N VAL A 45 23.61 19.49 5.46
CA VAL A 45 22.24 19.26 4.99
C VAL A 45 21.95 20.14 3.77
N VAL A 46 22.35 21.40 3.77
CA VAL A 46 22.17 22.27 2.59
C VAL A 46 23.03 21.78 1.41
N GLN A 47 24.28 21.39 1.62
CA GLN A 47 25.16 20.84 0.58
C GLN A 47 24.73 19.45 0.09
N ASN A 48 24.16 18.59 0.94
CA ASN A 48 23.79 17.22 0.56
C ASN A 48 22.30 17.03 0.24
N TYR A 49 21.42 17.98 0.54
CA TYR A 49 19.99 17.89 0.23
C TYR A 49 19.55 18.82 -0.89
N TYR A 50 20.22 19.96 -1.11
CA TYR A 50 19.88 20.89 -2.20
C TYR A 50 20.76 20.74 -3.44
N ARG A 51 21.98 20.21 -3.35
CA ARG A 51 22.80 19.85 -4.54
C ARG A 51 22.40 18.57 -5.28
N PRO A 52 21.77 17.52 -4.72
CA PRO A 52 21.53 16.27 -5.45
C PRO A 52 20.56 16.39 -6.62
N CYS A 53 19.55 17.26 -6.55
CA CYS A 53 18.72 17.62 -7.71
C CYS A 53 19.61 18.09 -8.88
N GLY A 54 20.70 18.79 -8.59
CA GLY A 54 21.68 19.23 -9.56
C GLY A 54 22.78 18.21 -9.89
N PHE A 55 23.04 17.22 -9.02
CA PHE A 55 24.14 16.26 -9.17
C PHE A 55 23.74 14.96 -9.89
N VAL A 56 22.55 14.42 -9.61
CA VAL A 56 21.97 13.29 -10.36
C VAL A 56 21.62 13.72 -11.77
N TRP A 57 20.97 14.89 -11.91
CA TRP A 57 20.76 15.50 -13.22
C TRP A 57 22.09 15.66 -13.95
N LYS A 58 23.16 16.05 -13.24
CA LYS A 58 24.50 16.28 -13.81
C LYS A 58 25.17 15.06 -14.43
N GLN A 59 24.83 13.85 -14.01
CA GLN A 59 25.54 12.62 -14.40
C GLN A 59 24.78 11.79 -15.45
N GLU A 60 23.45 11.86 -15.50
CA GLU A 60 22.65 11.00 -16.39
C GLU A 60 22.02 11.72 -17.59
N LEU A 61 21.88 13.06 -17.52
CA LEU A 61 21.33 13.85 -18.63
C LEU A 61 22.45 14.59 -19.34
N ASP A 62 22.36 14.63 -20.67
CA ASP A 62 23.26 15.41 -21.52
C ASP A 62 23.35 16.89 -21.04
N LYS A 63 24.54 17.50 -21.17
CA LYS A 63 24.83 18.85 -20.66
C LYS A 63 23.95 19.92 -21.30
N ASP A 64 23.63 19.77 -22.58
CA ASP A 64 22.82 20.72 -23.32
C ASP A 64 21.35 20.55 -22.96
N LEU A 65 20.89 19.29 -22.80
CA LEU A 65 19.55 19.00 -22.30
C LEU A 65 19.33 19.60 -20.90
N ARG A 66 20.30 19.43 -19.98
CA ARG A 66 20.24 20.05 -18.64
C ARG A 66 20.17 21.57 -18.68
N SER A 67 21.04 22.19 -19.48
CA SER A 67 21.12 23.65 -19.56
C SER A 67 19.83 24.23 -20.15
N LYS A 68 19.26 23.54 -21.14
CA LYS A 68 17.94 23.85 -21.71
C LYS A 68 16.83 23.71 -20.67
N ARG A 69 16.74 22.59 -19.93
CA ARG A 69 15.71 22.38 -18.88
C ARG A 69 15.85 23.35 -17.70
N ALA A 70 17.08 23.68 -17.29
CA ALA A 70 17.33 24.67 -16.26
C ALA A 70 17.00 26.11 -16.71
N ALA A 71 17.09 26.39 -18.01
CA ALA A 71 16.60 27.65 -18.58
C ALA A 71 15.07 27.66 -18.66
N GLU A 72 14.43 26.55 -19.09
CA GLU A 72 12.97 26.38 -19.07
C GLU A 72 12.39 26.58 -17.66
N LEU A 73 13.03 26.01 -16.63
CA LEU A 73 12.65 26.17 -15.22
C LEU A 73 12.82 27.60 -14.70
N ARG A 74 13.86 28.32 -15.14
CA ARG A 74 14.10 29.72 -14.77
C ARG A 74 13.12 30.67 -15.44
N ASN A 75 12.65 30.31 -16.63
CA ASN A 75 11.62 31.04 -17.38
C ASN A 75 10.19 30.65 -16.96
N PHE A 76 10.05 29.67 -16.06
CA PHE A 76 8.78 29.23 -15.51
C PHE A 76 8.32 30.20 -14.42
N ASP A 77 7.80 31.34 -14.83
CA ASP A 77 7.19 32.32 -13.93
C ASP A 77 5.81 31.83 -13.49
N VAL A 78 5.72 31.40 -12.23
CA VAL A 78 4.43 31.11 -11.61
C VAL A 78 4.40 31.74 -10.23
N GLN A 79 3.45 32.66 -10.04
CA GLN A 79 3.22 33.34 -8.77
C GLN A 79 2.68 32.35 -7.71
N GLY A 80 3.08 32.51 -6.45
CA GLY A 80 2.47 31.80 -5.31
C GLY A 80 3.15 30.52 -4.80
N CYS A 81 4.25 30.04 -5.42
CA CYS A 81 4.99 28.87 -4.94
C CYS A 81 6.45 29.18 -4.59
N ASN A 82 6.96 28.69 -3.46
CA ASN A 82 8.37 28.82 -3.10
C ASN A 82 9.24 28.12 -4.17
N PHE A 83 10.20 28.85 -4.73
CA PHE A 83 11.12 28.38 -5.78
C PHE A 83 11.81 27.05 -5.42
N HIS A 84 12.19 26.88 -4.15
CA HIS A 84 12.86 25.66 -3.69
C HIS A 84 11.96 24.42 -3.72
N HIS A 85 10.68 24.56 -3.35
CA HIS A 85 9.71 23.46 -3.44
C HIS A 85 9.41 23.09 -4.90
N ARG A 86 9.39 24.07 -5.80
CA ARG A 86 9.21 23.81 -7.24
C ARG A 86 10.36 23.01 -7.83
N VAL A 87 11.60 23.39 -7.56
CA VAL A 87 12.79 22.67 -8.04
C VAL A 87 12.83 21.24 -7.49
N ALA A 88 12.52 21.08 -6.20
CA ALA A 88 12.44 19.79 -5.54
C ALA A 88 11.36 18.88 -6.18
N PHE A 89 10.16 19.42 -6.34
CA PHE A 89 9.02 18.71 -6.91
C PHE A 89 9.18 18.37 -8.39
N TYR A 90 9.73 19.29 -9.18
CA TYR A 90 10.02 19.08 -10.60
C TYR A 90 11.14 18.04 -10.81
N GLY A 91 12.17 18.07 -9.96
CA GLY A 91 13.23 17.06 -9.93
C GLY A 91 12.66 15.66 -9.67
N LEU A 92 11.76 15.53 -8.70
CA LEU A 92 11.04 14.29 -8.40
C LEU A 92 10.16 13.85 -9.57
N MET A 93 9.39 14.75 -10.18
CA MET A 93 8.52 14.43 -11.31
C MET A 93 9.28 13.95 -12.54
N TYR A 94 10.38 14.63 -12.90
CA TYR A 94 11.24 14.18 -14.00
C TYR A 94 11.76 12.79 -13.73
N ARG A 95 12.34 12.58 -12.55
CA ARG A 95 12.89 11.28 -12.21
C ARG A 95 11.84 10.17 -12.23
N LEU A 96 10.67 10.46 -11.65
CA LEU A 96 9.53 9.58 -11.71
C LEU A 96 9.05 9.36 -13.14
N ALA A 97 9.09 10.31 -14.07
CA ALA A 97 8.67 10.08 -15.46
C ALA A 97 9.65 9.18 -16.24
N PHE A 98 10.94 9.24 -15.92
CA PHE A 98 12.00 8.53 -16.64
C PHE A 98 12.46 7.21 -16.00
N PHE A 99 11.94 6.82 -14.82
CA PHE A 99 12.23 5.50 -14.27
C PHE A 99 11.80 4.37 -15.20
N THR A 100 12.72 3.43 -15.41
CA THR A 100 12.44 2.12 -15.97
C THR A 100 11.72 1.24 -14.95
N PRO A 101 11.05 0.15 -15.38
CA PRO A 101 10.51 -0.86 -14.46
C PRO A 101 11.55 -1.37 -13.44
N ASP A 102 12.81 -1.53 -13.88
CA ASP A 102 13.91 -1.97 -13.02
C ASP A 102 14.30 -0.94 -11.96
N ASP A 103 14.27 0.36 -12.29
CA ASP A 103 14.51 1.44 -11.32
C ASP A 103 13.43 1.45 -10.24
N LEU A 104 12.17 1.21 -10.62
CA LEU A 104 11.05 1.14 -9.69
C LEU A 104 11.16 -0.08 -8.75
N GLU A 105 11.67 -1.21 -9.23
CA GLU A 105 11.90 -2.40 -8.40
C GLU A 105 13.12 -2.22 -7.48
N ALA A 106 14.19 -1.59 -7.97
CA ALA A 106 15.37 -1.26 -7.16
C ALA A 106 15.02 -0.32 -6.00
N ILE A 107 14.11 0.65 -6.22
CA ILE A 107 13.59 1.52 -5.14
C ILE A 107 12.86 0.72 -4.06
N ARG A 108 12.13 -0.31 -4.48
CA ARG A 108 11.26 -1.13 -3.64
C ARG A 108 12.03 -2.12 -2.76
N VAL A 109 13.21 -2.55 -3.20
CA VAL A 109 14.03 -3.60 -2.56
C VAL A 109 15.02 -3.04 -1.52
N ILE A 110 15.18 -1.71 -1.38
CA ILE A 110 16.15 -1.14 -0.41
C ILE A 110 15.75 -1.42 1.03
N ARG A 111 16.29 -2.52 1.57
CA ARG A 111 16.56 -2.69 3.00
C ARG A 111 17.81 -1.89 3.32
N LEU A 112 17.70 -0.84 4.14
CA LEU A 112 18.86 -0.21 4.77
C LEU A 112 19.59 -1.28 5.59
N PRO A 113 20.85 -1.67 5.28
CA PRO A 113 21.58 -2.63 6.09
C PRO A 113 21.82 -2.04 7.49
N LYS A 114 21.63 -2.84 8.53
CA LYS A 114 21.82 -2.43 9.94
C LYS A 114 23.28 -2.17 10.33
N SER A 115 24.25 -2.57 9.51
CA SER A 115 25.67 -2.30 9.76
C SER A 115 26.40 -2.14 8.44
N TRP A 116 27.10 -1.01 8.33
CA TRP A 116 27.95 -0.68 7.21
C TRP A 116 29.38 -1.12 7.56
N SER A 117 29.74 -2.34 7.18
CA SER A 117 31.11 -2.83 7.30
C SER A 117 31.41 -3.71 6.10
N GLY A 118 31.95 -3.12 5.03
CA GLY A 118 32.34 -3.91 3.87
C GLY A 118 32.71 -3.08 2.65
N SER A 119 34.01 -2.86 2.50
CA SER A 119 34.72 -2.45 1.30
C SER A 119 34.48 -3.44 0.15
N GLY A 120 33.49 -3.18 -0.70
CA GLY A 120 33.25 -4.03 -1.89
C GLY A 120 32.02 -3.71 -2.74
N ALA A 121 31.17 -2.75 -2.36
CA ALA A 121 30.05 -2.36 -3.21
C ALA A 121 30.56 -1.60 -4.45
N ASP A 122 30.20 -2.09 -5.64
CA ASP A 122 30.48 -1.42 -6.92
C ASP A 122 29.95 0.02 -6.89
N ALA A 123 30.73 0.97 -7.42
CA ALA A 123 30.37 2.38 -7.45
C ALA A 123 29.01 2.61 -8.14
N SER A 124 28.64 1.74 -9.10
CA SER A 124 27.33 1.75 -9.76
C SER A 124 26.17 1.39 -8.82
N GLU A 125 26.39 0.47 -7.88
CA GLU A 125 25.41 0.06 -6.88
C GLU A 125 25.30 1.09 -5.75
N ILE A 126 26.42 1.70 -5.36
CA ILE A 126 26.44 2.84 -4.43
C ILE A 126 25.70 4.04 -5.03
N ALA A 127 25.90 4.33 -6.32
CA ALA A 127 25.19 5.39 -7.03
C ALA A 127 23.68 5.12 -7.11
N ARG A 128 23.26 3.89 -7.50
CA ARG A 128 21.85 3.48 -7.51
C ARG A 128 21.19 3.55 -6.13
N ARG A 129 21.87 3.12 -5.05
CA ARG A 129 21.30 3.17 -3.69
C ARG A 129 21.21 4.60 -3.13
N ARG A 130 22.16 5.48 -3.46
CA ARG A 130 22.12 6.92 -3.11
C ARG A 130 21.04 7.67 -3.88
N ALA A 131 20.90 7.38 -5.17
CA ALA A 131 19.82 7.83 -6.04
C ALA A 131 18.45 7.57 -5.40
N THR A 132 18.19 6.32 -5.01
CA THR A 132 16.93 5.92 -4.35
C THR A 132 16.73 6.54 -2.98
N SER A 133 17.78 6.67 -2.16
CA SER A 133 17.66 7.26 -0.82
C SER A 133 17.23 8.73 -0.91
N PHE A 134 17.77 9.47 -1.89
CA PHE A 134 17.34 10.83 -2.20
C PHE A 134 15.86 10.87 -2.62
N ASP A 135 15.40 9.94 -3.45
CA ASP A 135 14.01 9.87 -3.88
C ASP A 135 13.05 9.58 -2.72
N ILE A 136 13.43 8.68 -1.82
CA ILE A 136 12.66 8.38 -0.61
C ILE A 136 12.56 9.62 0.30
N MET A 137 13.66 10.36 0.46
CA MET A 137 13.69 11.56 1.29
C MET A 137 12.88 12.71 0.67
N MET A 138 12.92 12.83 -0.65
CA MET A 138 12.09 13.77 -1.43
C MET A 138 10.61 13.41 -1.36
N LEU A 139 10.27 12.13 -1.50
CA LEU A 139 8.91 11.64 -1.30
C LEU A 139 8.43 11.90 0.13
N GLN A 140 9.26 11.64 1.15
CA GLN A 140 8.93 11.94 2.55
C GLN A 140 8.74 13.45 2.81
N HIS A 141 9.55 14.30 2.18
CA HIS A 141 9.42 15.75 2.27
C HIS A 141 8.11 16.24 1.63
N VAL A 142 7.79 15.73 0.43
CA VAL A 142 6.56 16.03 -0.30
C VAL A 142 5.32 15.53 0.44
N VAL A 143 5.36 14.32 1.00
CA VAL A 143 4.27 13.69 1.78
C VAL A 143 3.98 14.43 3.09
N ARG A 144 4.96 15.12 3.68
CA ARG A 144 4.73 15.94 4.90
C ARG A 144 4.09 17.30 4.60
N GLY A 145 3.95 17.67 3.34
CA GLY A 145 3.43 18.97 2.89
C GLY A 145 2.37 18.83 1.81
N TRP A 146 1.33 18.01 2.03
CA TRP A 146 0.26 17.77 1.04
C TRP A 146 -0.36 19.05 0.46
N GLN A 147 -0.53 20.11 1.26
CA GLN A 147 -1.03 21.40 0.77
C GLN A 147 -0.06 22.06 -0.21
N ASN A 148 1.24 22.05 0.10
CA ASN A 148 2.27 22.54 -0.80
C ASN A 148 2.38 21.68 -2.05
N LEU A 149 2.21 20.36 -1.92
CA LEU A 149 2.19 19.44 -3.04
C LEU A 149 1.03 19.75 -3.98
N ALA A 150 -0.18 19.92 -3.46
CA ALA A 150 -1.36 20.27 -4.25
C ALA A 150 -1.13 21.56 -5.04
N ALA A 151 -0.73 22.65 -4.37
CA ALA A 151 -0.49 23.93 -5.01
C ALA A 151 0.60 23.86 -6.09
N ASN A 152 1.71 23.16 -5.81
CA ASN A 152 2.78 22.98 -6.79
C ASN A 152 2.33 22.12 -7.98
N ALA A 153 1.60 21.03 -7.73
CA ALA A 153 1.11 20.14 -8.78
C ALA A 153 0.09 20.83 -9.70
N GLU A 154 -0.82 21.64 -9.16
CA GLU A 154 -1.76 22.44 -9.95
C GLU A 154 -1.06 23.53 -10.78
N CYS A 155 -0.11 24.24 -10.16
CA CYS A 155 0.75 25.20 -10.83
C CYS A 155 1.49 24.57 -12.02
N LEU A 156 2.09 23.40 -11.81
CA LEU A 156 2.71 22.63 -12.88
C LEU A 156 1.68 22.21 -13.94
N LEU A 157 0.52 21.71 -13.56
CA LEU A 157 -0.52 21.24 -14.48
C LEU A 157 -1.08 22.35 -15.40
N GLN A 158 -1.06 23.60 -14.94
CA GLN A 158 -1.47 24.78 -15.70
C GLN A 158 -0.41 25.26 -16.68
N ALA A 159 0.85 24.86 -16.48
CA ALA A 159 1.94 25.36 -17.28
C ALA A 159 2.04 24.66 -18.65
N ARG A 160 2.80 25.28 -19.57
CA ARG A 160 3.03 24.73 -20.91
C ARG A 160 4.17 23.72 -20.88
N TRP A 161 3.81 22.43 -20.86
CA TRP A 161 4.78 21.35 -20.98
C TRP A 161 4.81 20.79 -22.41
N PRO A 162 6.00 20.48 -22.93
CA PRO A 162 6.14 19.73 -24.17
C PRO A 162 5.84 18.23 -24.00
N ASP A 163 5.80 17.71 -22.76
CA ASP A 163 5.66 16.29 -22.45
C ASP A 163 4.32 16.00 -21.75
N GLY A 164 3.47 15.17 -22.37
CA GLY A 164 2.17 14.76 -21.85
C GLY A 164 2.25 13.82 -20.63
N GLN A 165 3.35 13.07 -20.49
CA GLN A 165 3.55 12.17 -19.35
C GLN A 165 3.76 12.96 -18.05
N LEU A 166 4.55 14.04 -18.12
CA LEU A 166 4.77 14.92 -16.98
C LEU A 166 3.49 15.64 -16.54
N LYS A 167 2.66 16.10 -17.50
CA LYS A 167 1.33 16.64 -17.16
C LYS A 167 0.41 15.61 -16.50
N SER A 168 0.43 14.36 -16.97
CA SER A 168 -0.36 13.28 -16.38
C SER A 168 0.07 12.97 -14.95
N LEU A 169 1.37 12.98 -14.68
CA LEU A 169 1.91 12.81 -13.33
C LEU A 169 1.55 13.99 -12.41
N ALA A 170 1.60 15.23 -12.91
CA ALA A 170 1.15 16.40 -12.15
C ALA A 170 -0.34 16.31 -11.80
N ALA A 171 -1.18 15.81 -12.72
CA ALA A 171 -2.59 15.56 -12.44
C ALA A 171 -2.80 14.50 -11.35
N ASP A 172 -2.15 13.34 -11.45
CA ASP A 172 -2.21 12.28 -10.43
C ASP A 172 -1.80 12.83 -9.04
N MET A 173 -0.72 13.62 -9.00
CA MET A 173 -0.20 14.19 -7.75
C MET A 173 -1.12 15.26 -7.17
N ALA A 174 -1.70 16.13 -8.00
CA ALA A 174 -2.65 17.15 -7.54
C ALA A 174 -3.89 16.49 -6.90
N VAL A 175 -4.49 15.51 -7.58
CA VAL A 175 -5.66 14.79 -7.08
C VAL A 175 -5.33 14.01 -5.80
N GLN A 176 -4.21 13.27 -5.78
CA GLN A 176 -3.79 12.51 -4.59
C GLN A 176 -3.52 13.43 -3.39
N ALA A 177 -2.89 14.59 -3.61
CA ALA A 177 -2.55 15.51 -2.54
C ALA A 177 -3.78 16.06 -1.82
N HIS A 178 -4.80 16.46 -2.59
CA HIS A 178 -6.07 16.89 -2.03
C HIS A 178 -6.82 15.74 -1.36
N TYR A 179 -6.76 14.53 -1.92
CA TYR A 179 -7.35 13.34 -1.29
C TYR A 179 -6.75 13.04 0.08
N GLU A 180 -5.42 13.07 0.22
CA GLU A 180 -4.76 12.82 1.51
C GLU A 180 -5.10 13.90 2.55
N HIS A 181 -5.44 15.12 2.12
CA HIS A 181 -5.92 16.17 3.02
C HIS A 181 -7.30 15.87 3.62
N VAL A 182 -8.22 15.30 2.82
CA VAL A 182 -9.59 14.98 3.28
C VAL A 182 -9.69 13.60 3.93
N ARG A 183 -8.74 12.70 3.66
CA ARG A 183 -8.74 11.32 4.16
C ARG A 183 -8.99 11.20 5.68
N PRO A 184 -8.41 12.02 6.58
CA PRO A 184 -8.74 11.97 8.01
C PRO A 184 -10.21 12.33 8.32
N LYS A 185 -10.83 13.21 7.52
CA LYS A 185 -12.25 13.57 7.66
C LYS A 185 -13.16 12.45 7.18
N ILE A 186 -12.80 11.76 6.10
CA ILE A 186 -13.49 10.54 5.63
C ILE A 186 -13.41 9.47 6.73
N PHE A 187 -12.23 9.25 7.33
CA PHE A 187 -12.06 8.29 8.41
C PHE A 187 -13.04 8.55 9.56
N ARG A 188 -13.08 9.81 10.03
CA ARG A 188 -13.92 10.26 11.15
C ARG A 188 -15.40 10.47 10.77
N ASN A 189 -15.78 10.28 9.50
CA ASN A 189 -17.13 10.53 8.98
C ASN A 189 -17.64 11.97 9.19
N VAL A 190 -16.74 12.97 9.14
CA VAL A 190 -17.06 14.40 9.33
C VAL A 190 -16.83 15.23 8.07
N ILE A 191 -16.72 14.58 6.92
CA ILE A 191 -16.53 15.25 5.64
C ILE A 191 -17.82 15.93 5.18
N GLU A 192 -17.67 17.11 4.58
CA GLU A 192 -18.76 17.92 4.05
C GLU A 192 -18.50 18.31 2.59
N THR A 193 -19.52 18.81 1.88
CA THR A 193 -19.40 19.22 0.48
C THR A 193 -18.25 20.21 0.23
N PRO A 194 -17.98 21.24 1.07
CA PRO A 194 -16.85 22.14 0.87
C PRO A 194 -15.48 21.45 0.88
N ASP A 195 -15.35 20.33 1.60
CA ASP A 195 -14.09 19.56 1.65
C ASP A 195 -13.78 18.84 0.34
N ILE A 196 -14.81 18.50 -0.43
CA ILE A 196 -14.70 17.77 -1.70
C ILE A 196 -14.39 18.73 -2.87
N GLN A 197 -14.73 20.02 -2.73
CA GLN A 197 -14.56 21.01 -3.80
C GLN A 197 -13.12 21.17 -4.32
N PRO A 198 -12.07 21.21 -3.46
CA PRO A 198 -10.69 21.27 -3.94
C PRO A 198 -10.31 20.08 -4.83
N ILE A 199 -10.81 18.88 -4.50
CA ILE A 199 -10.55 17.69 -5.31
C ILE A 199 -11.27 17.81 -6.65
N LYS A 200 -12.55 18.20 -6.65
CA LYS A 200 -13.31 18.44 -7.90
C LYS A 200 -12.63 19.49 -8.79
N ALA A 201 -12.12 20.57 -8.20
CA ALA A 201 -11.37 21.59 -8.92
C ALA A 201 -10.08 21.03 -9.53
N ALA A 202 -9.33 20.20 -8.80
CA ALA A 202 -8.15 19.52 -9.32
C ALA A 202 -8.48 18.53 -10.45
N VAL A 203 -9.58 17.79 -10.35
CA VAL A 203 -10.07 16.92 -11.44
C VAL A 203 -10.43 17.75 -12.67
N ALA A 204 -11.21 18.81 -12.52
CA ALA A 204 -11.58 19.70 -13.62
C ALA A 204 -10.34 20.35 -14.28
N LEU A 205 -9.35 20.71 -13.48
CA LEU A 205 -8.08 21.22 -13.99
C LEU A 205 -7.30 20.16 -14.78
N ALA A 206 -7.22 18.93 -14.28
CA ALA A 206 -6.61 17.82 -15.01
C ALA A 206 -7.31 17.55 -16.34
N GLU A 207 -8.64 17.55 -16.35
CA GLU A 207 -9.43 17.41 -17.57
C GLU A 207 -9.17 18.54 -18.56
N LYS A 208 -9.11 19.80 -18.09
CA LYS A 208 -8.80 20.95 -18.95
C LYS A 208 -7.38 20.87 -19.53
N SER A 209 -6.40 20.45 -18.73
CA SER A 209 -4.98 20.46 -19.12
C SER A 209 -4.56 19.28 -19.99
N LEU A 210 -5.22 18.13 -19.83
CA LEU A 210 -4.91 16.88 -20.55
C LEU A 210 -5.96 16.52 -21.61
N GLY A 211 -7.20 16.99 -21.47
CA GLY A 211 -8.28 16.69 -22.43
C GLY A 211 -8.44 15.18 -22.67
N PRO A 212 -8.61 14.75 -23.94
CA PRO A 212 -8.78 13.34 -24.29
C PRO A 212 -7.60 12.42 -23.94
N VAL A 213 -6.39 12.96 -23.70
CA VAL A 213 -5.23 12.13 -23.36
C VAL A 213 -5.13 11.78 -21.87
N ASN A 214 -6.08 12.24 -21.04
CA ASN A 214 -6.12 11.89 -19.63
C ASN A 214 -6.61 10.45 -19.41
N LYS A 215 -5.66 9.51 -19.42
CA LYS A 215 -5.95 8.09 -19.20
C LYS A 215 -6.50 7.77 -17.80
N ALA A 216 -6.21 8.61 -16.80
CA ALA A 216 -6.62 8.40 -15.42
C ALA A 216 -7.93 9.13 -15.03
N LYS A 217 -8.56 9.86 -15.97
CA LYS A 217 -9.77 10.67 -15.72
C LYS A 217 -10.84 9.89 -14.97
N GLN A 218 -11.13 8.66 -15.40
CA GLN A 218 -12.16 7.85 -14.78
C GLN A 218 -11.86 7.52 -13.32
N HIS A 219 -10.59 7.29 -12.98
CA HIS A 219 -10.19 7.06 -11.59
C HIS A 219 -10.31 8.31 -10.72
N TYR A 220 -10.12 9.50 -11.28
CA TYR A 220 -10.34 10.76 -10.57
C TYR A 220 -11.83 10.99 -10.29
N LEU A 221 -12.68 10.77 -11.30
CA LEU A 221 -14.13 10.86 -11.14
C LEU A 221 -14.65 9.82 -10.15
N ALA A 222 -14.12 8.61 -10.19
CA ALA A 222 -14.48 7.55 -9.28
C ALA A 222 -14.15 7.90 -7.82
N LEU A 223 -12.99 8.53 -7.58
CA LEU A 223 -12.62 9.05 -6.27
C LEU A 223 -13.65 10.06 -5.75
N VAL A 224 -14.06 11.00 -6.60
CA VAL A 224 -15.08 12.01 -6.28
C VAL A 224 -16.41 11.32 -5.94
N ALA A 225 -16.88 10.38 -6.77
CA ALA A 225 -18.10 9.63 -6.52
C ALA A 225 -18.09 8.90 -5.17
N ALA A 226 -16.97 8.25 -4.82
CA ALA A 226 -16.83 7.59 -3.52
C ALA A 226 -16.92 8.57 -2.34
N MET A 227 -16.31 9.76 -2.47
CA MET A 227 -16.39 10.80 -1.44
C MET A 227 -17.77 11.45 -1.33
N GLU A 228 -18.55 11.41 -2.40
CA GLU A 228 -19.96 11.83 -2.42
C GLU A 228 -20.92 10.75 -1.92
N GLY A 229 -20.41 9.58 -1.54
CA GLY A 229 -21.22 8.49 -1.01
C GLY A 229 -21.75 7.53 -2.07
N ASP A 230 -21.42 7.72 -3.35
CA ASP A 230 -21.83 6.83 -4.45
C ASP A 230 -20.72 5.82 -4.80
N LEU A 231 -20.64 4.78 -4.00
CA LEU A 231 -19.62 3.74 -4.16
C LEU A 231 -19.87 2.84 -5.38
N ASN A 232 -21.13 2.62 -5.77
CA ASN A 232 -21.46 1.84 -6.96
C ASN A 232 -20.98 2.55 -8.22
N HIS A 233 -21.25 3.85 -8.33
CA HIS A 233 -20.76 4.65 -9.45
C HIS A 233 -19.24 4.74 -9.44
N ALA A 234 -18.61 4.88 -8.26
CA ALA A 234 -17.15 4.83 -8.15
C ALA A 234 -16.55 3.54 -8.71
N VAL A 235 -17.09 2.38 -8.34
CA VAL A 235 -16.64 1.07 -8.87
C VAL A 235 -16.88 0.97 -10.38
N GLN A 236 -18.02 1.43 -10.88
CA GLN A 236 -18.32 1.45 -12.32
C GLN A 236 -17.29 2.29 -13.10
N LEU A 237 -16.95 3.48 -12.60
CA LEU A 237 -15.96 4.36 -13.22
C LEU A 237 -14.55 3.74 -13.17
N HIS A 238 -14.16 3.13 -12.05
CA HIS A 238 -12.87 2.43 -11.96
C HIS A 238 -12.80 1.24 -12.93
N GLY A 239 -13.82 0.39 -12.97
CA GLY A 239 -13.84 -0.84 -13.78
C GLY A 239 -14.02 -0.65 -15.28
N THR A 240 -14.39 0.55 -15.74
CA THR A 240 -14.47 0.88 -17.17
C THR A 240 -13.21 1.57 -17.69
N SER A 241 -12.19 1.76 -16.84
CA SER A 241 -10.93 2.39 -17.22
C SER A 241 -9.88 1.34 -17.61
N PRO A 242 -9.52 1.19 -18.90
CA PRO A 242 -8.60 0.14 -19.33
C PRO A 242 -7.12 0.46 -19.05
N VAL A 243 -6.79 1.59 -18.43
CA VAL A 243 -5.40 2.05 -18.27
C VAL A 243 -5.11 2.49 -16.84
N SER A 244 -4.00 1.97 -16.29
CA SER A 244 -3.42 2.45 -15.04
C SER A 244 -2.93 3.90 -15.16
N GLY A 245 -3.17 4.69 -14.11
CA GLY A 245 -2.55 6.03 -14.00
C GLY A 245 -1.02 5.94 -13.94
N TYR A 246 -0.34 7.06 -14.19
CA TYR A 246 1.03 7.01 -14.66
C TYR A 246 2.09 6.70 -13.61
N ARG A 247 1.82 6.69 -12.28
CA ARG A 247 2.77 6.14 -11.27
C ARG A 247 2.38 6.11 -9.78
N THR A 248 1.28 6.70 -9.29
CA THR A 248 0.97 6.60 -7.84
C THR A 248 0.47 5.19 -7.49
N GLN A 249 0.79 4.69 -6.29
CA GLN A 249 0.36 3.36 -5.86
C GLN A 249 -1.16 3.20 -5.97
N PHE A 250 -1.92 4.25 -5.64
CA PHE A 250 -3.37 4.29 -5.76
C PHE A 250 -3.85 4.08 -7.21
N PHE A 251 -3.42 4.89 -8.17
CA PHE A 251 -3.92 4.76 -9.55
C PHE A 251 -3.41 3.53 -10.29
N ARG A 252 -2.32 2.92 -9.81
CA ARG A 252 -1.83 1.64 -10.31
C ARG A 252 -2.71 0.47 -9.87
N THR A 253 -3.15 0.45 -8.61
CA THR A 253 -4.00 -0.63 -8.07
C THR A 253 -5.47 -0.45 -8.44
N ALA A 254 -5.91 0.77 -8.75
CA ALA A 254 -7.24 1.05 -9.30
C ALA A 254 -7.54 0.30 -10.61
N ALA A 255 -6.51 -0.09 -11.37
CA ALA A 255 -6.66 -0.88 -12.60
C ALA A 255 -7.03 -2.36 -12.36
N GLN A 256 -7.02 -2.83 -11.11
CA GLN A 256 -7.49 -4.18 -10.74
C GLN A 256 -9.00 -4.21 -10.45
N VAL A 257 -9.65 -3.04 -10.39
CA VAL A 257 -11.08 -3.00 -10.10
C VAL A 257 -11.84 -3.31 -11.36
N GLU A 258 -12.79 -4.22 -11.25
CA GLU A 258 -13.76 -4.52 -12.31
C GLU A 258 -15.11 -3.90 -11.97
N THR A 259 -15.98 -3.79 -12.98
CA THR A 259 -17.37 -3.41 -12.71
C THR A 259 -18.07 -4.53 -11.94
N ILE A 260 -19.11 -4.19 -11.17
CA ILE A 260 -19.93 -5.18 -10.46
C ILE A 260 -20.53 -6.20 -11.45
N GLU A 261 -20.95 -5.72 -12.62
CA GLU A 261 -21.48 -6.55 -13.69
C GLU A 261 -20.43 -7.50 -14.26
N ALA A 262 -19.20 -7.03 -14.52
CA ALA A 262 -18.11 -7.89 -14.99
C ALA A 262 -17.77 -8.96 -13.95
N PHE A 263 -17.63 -8.56 -12.67
CA PHE A 263 -17.40 -9.47 -11.55
C PHE A 263 -18.46 -10.57 -11.46
N GLN A 264 -19.74 -10.24 -11.66
CA GLN A 264 -20.84 -11.21 -11.67
C GLN A 264 -20.91 -12.07 -12.95
N LYS A 265 -20.48 -11.52 -14.09
CA LYS A 265 -20.58 -12.15 -15.42
C LYS A 265 -19.39 -13.00 -15.83
N GLN A 266 -18.28 -13.00 -15.08
CA GLN A 266 -17.08 -13.80 -15.38
C GLN A 266 -17.48 -15.22 -15.82
N SER A 267 -17.35 -15.51 -17.12
CA SER A 267 -17.85 -16.74 -17.72
C SER A 267 -16.89 -17.87 -17.37
N PHE A 268 -17.40 -18.80 -16.56
CA PHE A 268 -16.66 -19.89 -15.94
C PHE A 268 -15.93 -20.78 -16.96
N SER A 269 -14.67 -20.48 -17.24
CA SER A 269 -13.74 -21.52 -17.65
C SER A 269 -13.22 -22.14 -16.35
N ARG A 270 -13.61 -23.39 -16.08
CA ARG A 270 -13.23 -24.19 -14.89
C ARG A 270 -11.70 -24.40 -14.73
N LYS A 271 -10.86 -23.77 -15.56
CA LYS A 271 -9.41 -23.70 -15.37
C LYS A 271 -9.04 -22.69 -14.28
N LEU A 272 -9.74 -22.77 -13.16
CA LEU A 272 -9.33 -22.13 -11.91
C LEU A 272 -7.97 -22.72 -11.51
N TRP A 273 -7.15 -21.89 -10.87
CA TRP A 273 -5.84 -22.25 -10.31
C TRP A 273 -5.75 -23.74 -9.93
N HIS A 274 -4.88 -24.48 -10.62
CA HIS A 274 -4.97 -25.93 -10.79
C HIS A 274 -4.61 -26.79 -9.57
N HIS A 275 -4.46 -26.19 -8.38
CA HIS A 275 -4.04 -26.89 -7.18
C HIS A 275 -5.07 -26.67 -6.06
N GLN A 276 -5.77 -27.75 -5.70
CA GLN A 276 -6.52 -27.78 -4.45
C GLN A 276 -5.52 -27.84 -3.28
N PRO A 277 -5.83 -27.24 -2.11
CA PRO A 277 -5.03 -27.43 -0.92
C PRO A 277 -4.90 -28.91 -0.55
N VAL A 278 -3.69 -29.32 -0.17
CA VAL A 278 -3.39 -30.66 0.33
C VAL A 278 -3.53 -30.67 1.85
N TRP A 279 -4.26 -31.64 2.39
CA TRP A 279 -4.41 -31.84 3.83
C TRP A 279 -3.26 -32.67 4.39
N ASP A 280 -2.57 -32.15 5.41
CA ASP A 280 -1.60 -32.92 6.18
C ASP A 280 -2.22 -33.49 7.46
N VAL A 281 -3.04 -32.68 8.14
CA VAL A 281 -3.71 -33.05 9.39
C VAL A 281 -5.14 -32.55 9.36
N ARG A 282 -6.08 -33.46 9.68
CA ARG A 282 -7.49 -33.14 9.76
C ARG A 282 -8.15 -33.83 10.96
N ASN A 283 -8.48 -33.03 11.95
CA ASN A 283 -9.39 -33.31 13.04
C ASN A 283 -10.82 -32.97 12.59
N SER A 284 -11.79 -33.78 13.03
CA SER A 284 -13.20 -33.70 12.62
C SER A 284 -14.17 -33.40 13.76
N SER A 285 -13.65 -33.06 14.95
CA SER A 285 -14.47 -32.86 16.15
C SER A 285 -15.24 -31.53 16.15
N GLN A 286 -14.75 -30.55 15.39
CA GLN A 286 -15.34 -29.21 15.30
C GLN A 286 -15.78 -28.90 13.87
N THR A 287 -16.98 -28.31 13.72
CA THR A 287 -17.51 -27.86 12.42
C THR A 287 -17.20 -26.39 12.13
N SER A 288 -16.81 -25.60 13.13
CA SER A 288 -16.40 -24.20 13.01
C SER A 288 -14.89 -24.06 13.20
N CYS A 289 -14.22 -23.22 12.40
CA CYS A 289 -12.79 -22.96 12.57
C CYS A 289 -12.37 -21.49 12.39
N SER A 290 -11.28 -21.11 13.05
CA SER A 290 -10.50 -19.92 12.66
C SER A 290 -9.48 -20.34 11.61
N LEU A 291 -9.51 -19.71 10.43
CA LEU A 291 -8.59 -19.97 9.32
C LEU A 291 -7.50 -18.90 9.26
N ILE A 292 -6.26 -19.32 9.30
CA ILE A 292 -5.09 -18.47 9.00
C ILE A 292 -4.31 -19.07 7.83
N ALA A 293 -3.76 -18.20 6.98
CA ALA A 293 -2.83 -18.59 5.93
C ALA A 293 -1.61 -17.68 5.97
N CYS A 294 -0.41 -18.24 5.83
CA CYS A 294 0.80 -17.44 5.71
C CYS A 294 1.95 -18.20 5.03
N ASP A 295 2.98 -17.45 4.65
CA ASP A 295 4.24 -18.03 4.20
C ASP A 295 5.08 -18.57 5.38
N GLN A 296 6.16 -19.25 5.06
CA GLN A 296 7.05 -19.85 6.06
C GLN A 296 7.65 -18.81 7.03
N ALA A 297 7.97 -17.60 6.55
CA ALA A 297 8.58 -16.57 7.38
C ALA A 297 7.58 -16.04 8.42
N TYR A 298 6.33 -15.79 8.02
CA TYR A 298 5.26 -15.36 8.90
C TYR A 298 4.85 -16.47 9.88
N PHE A 299 4.87 -17.74 9.46
CA PHE A 299 4.65 -18.87 10.35
C PHE A 299 5.64 -18.84 11.52
N PHE A 300 6.94 -18.80 11.23
CA PHE A 300 7.95 -18.78 12.28
C PHE A 300 7.90 -17.52 13.17
N GLN A 301 7.41 -16.41 12.64
CA GLN A 301 7.39 -15.14 13.36
C GLN A 301 6.15 -14.94 14.22
N PHE A 302 4.96 -15.35 13.76
CA PHE A 302 3.69 -14.92 14.33
C PHE A 302 2.75 -16.05 14.78
N PHE A 303 2.92 -17.29 14.26
CA PHE A 303 1.99 -18.39 14.49
C PHE A 303 1.78 -18.69 15.98
N GLU A 304 2.87 -18.83 16.74
CA GLU A 304 2.80 -19.16 18.18
C GLU A 304 2.01 -18.11 18.97
N GLY A 305 2.23 -16.81 18.68
CA GLY A 305 1.50 -15.73 19.34
C GLY A 305 0.03 -15.73 18.98
N PHE A 306 -0.30 -16.03 17.72
CA PHE A 306 -1.69 -16.15 17.27
C PHE A 306 -2.37 -17.36 17.93
N ALA A 307 -1.76 -18.54 17.86
CA ALA A 307 -2.27 -19.78 18.45
C ALA A 307 -2.50 -19.65 19.96
N ALA A 308 -1.58 -19.02 20.69
CA ALA A 308 -1.76 -18.73 22.11
C ALA A 308 -2.95 -17.81 22.37
N SER A 309 -3.15 -16.76 21.57
CA SER A 309 -4.33 -15.89 21.70
C SER A 309 -5.63 -16.62 21.34
N PHE A 310 -5.60 -17.50 20.33
CA PHE A 310 -6.73 -18.33 19.95
C PHE A 310 -7.11 -19.28 21.09
N ALA A 311 -6.15 -19.96 21.72
CA ALA A 311 -6.39 -20.84 22.86
C ALA A 311 -7.00 -20.14 24.07
N ILE A 312 -6.60 -18.89 24.35
CA ILE A 312 -7.19 -18.10 25.43
C ILE A 312 -8.67 -17.77 25.13
N GLN A 313 -8.97 -17.40 23.89
CA GLN A 313 -10.31 -16.95 23.50
C GLN A 313 -11.25 -18.09 23.12
N ASN A 314 -10.72 -19.23 22.70
CA ASN A 314 -11.48 -20.39 22.21
C ASN A 314 -10.89 -21.71 22.76
N PRO A 315 -10.97 -21.96 24.08
CA PRO A 315 -10.55 -23.23 24.64
C PRO A 315 -11.30 -24.41 23.98
N GLY A 316 -10.56 -25.44 23.56
CA GLY A 316 -11.07 -26.58 22.79
C GLY A 316 -11.47 -26.27 21.34
N GLY A 317 -11.28 -25.02 20.88
CA GLY A 317 -11.64 -24.59 19.53
C GLY A 317 -10.69 -25.11 18.46
N LEU A 318 -11.11 -25.02 17.19
CA LEU A 318 -10.34 -25.47 16.03
C LEU A 318 -9.66 -24.32 15.28
N LEU A 319 -8.34 -24.38 15.19
CA LEU A 319 -7.51 -23.53 14.35
C LEU A 319 -7.12 -24.27 13.07
N HIS A 320 -7.53 -23.77 11.91
CA HIS A 320 -7.00 -24.22 10.63
C HIS A 320 -5.80 -23.37 10.24
N PHE A 321 -4.65 -24.00 10.04
CA PHE A 321 -3.46 -23.41 9.46
C PHE A 321 -3.23 -23.85 8.00
N HIS A 322 -3.14 -22.88 7.09
CA HIS A 322 -2.80 -23.12 5.69
C HIS A 322 -1.41 -22.57 5.34
N GLY A 323 -0.48 -23.47 4.98
CA GLY A 323 0.87 -23.12 4.53
C GLY A 323 0.90 -22.68 3.06
N VAL A 324 1.36 -21.45 2.79
CA VAL A 324 1.44 -20.89 1.44
C VAL A 324 2.85 -21.02 0.88
N GLY A 325 3.02 -21.82 -0.17
CA GLY A 325 4.32 -22.11 -0.80
C GLY A 325 5.27 -22.92 0.06
N PHE A 326 4.77 -23.55 1.13
CA PHE A 326 5.55 -24.44 1.96
C PHE A 326 4.67 -25.45 2.69
N LYS A 327 5.19 -26.67 2.85
CA LYS A 327 4.59 -27.68 3.72
C LYS A 327 5.11 -27.50 5.16
N PRO A 328 4.25 -27.17 6.13
CA PRO A 328 4.68 -27.10 7.52
C PRO A 328 4.98 -28.51 8.06
N SER A 329 6.02 -28.63 8.88
CA SER A 329 6.25 -29.87 9.62
C SER A 329 5.26 -29.98 10.77
N TRP A 330 4.52 -31.10 10.84
CA TRP A 330 3.61 -31.36 11.96
C TRP A 330 4.32 -31.27 13.31
N ALA A 331 5.51 -31.85 13.43
CA ALA A 331 6.31 -31.76 14.66
C ALA A 331 6.64 -30.30 15.04
N ALA A 332 6.83 -29.42 14.06
CA ALA A 332 7.08 -28.00 14.32
C ALA A 332 5.82 -27.24 14.76
N ILE A 333 4.64 -27.66 14.29
CA ILE A 333 3.34 -27.14 14.74
C ILE A 333 3.05 -27.65 16.15
N GLU A 334 3.12 -28.96 16.36
CA GLU A 334 2.88 -29.63 17.64
C GLU A 334 3.72 -29.03 18.77
N ALA A 335 5.02 -28.80 18.53
CA ALA A 335 5.90 -28.16 19.50
C ALA A 335 5.47 -26.71 19.86
N ARG A 336 4.84 -25.97 18.93
CA ARG A 336 4.39 -24.58 19.14
C ARG A 336 3.03 -24.49 19.83
N ILE A 337 2.21 -25.53 19.71
CA ILE A 337 0.89 -25.59 20.35
C ILE A 337 0.88 -26.45 21.62
N ALA A 338 2.03 -27.02 21.99
CA ALA A 338 2.16 -27.85 23.18
C ALA A 338 1.67 -27.09 24.44
N GLY A 339 0.68 -27.68 25.13
CA GLY A 339 0.05 -27.09 26.31
C GLY A 339 -1.02 -26.03 26.03
N LEU A 340 -1.39 -25.80 24.76
CA LEU A 340 -2.57 -25.03 24.39
C LEU A 340 -3.78 -25.96 24.26
N ASP A 341 -4.91 -25.55 24.85
CA ASP A 341 -6.18 -26.27 24.75
C ASP A 341 -6.89 -25.92 23.44
N ILE A 342 -6.36 -26.42 22.31
CA ILE A 342 -6.90 -26.19 20.96
C ILE A 342 -6.69 -27.41 20.06
N GLU A 343 -7.55 -27.55 19.06
CA GLU A 343 -7.33 -28.46 17.94
C GLU A 343 -6.71 -27.71 16.75
N VAL A 344 -5.88 -28.41 15.96
CA VAL A 344 -5.24 -27.81 14.79
C VAL A 344 -5.43 -28.67 13.54
N ASN A 345 -5.96 -28.05 12.50
CA ASN A 345 -6.00 -28.58 11.15
C ASN A 345 -4.88 -27.95 10.31
N VAL A 346 -4.30 -28.73 9.40
CA VAL A 346 -3.16 -28.29 8.61
C VAL A 346 -3.38 -28.64 7.14
N SER A 347 -3.31 -27.62 6.30
CA SER A 347 -3.23 -27.79 4.85
C SER A 347 -2.10 -26.94 4.26
N HIS A 348 -1.73 -27.19 3.01
CA HIS A 348 -0.79 -26.35 2.27
C HIS A 348 -1.14 -26.34 0.77
N ASP A 349 -0.65 -25.34 0.04
CA ASP A 349 -0.60 -25.42 -1.41
C ASP A 349 0.74 -26.02 -1.88
N GLU A 350 0.70 -26.78 -2.99
CA GLU A 350 1.89 -27.37 -3.63
C GLU A 350 2.49 -26.45 -4.70
N ALA A 351 2.04 -25.20 -4.76
CA ALA A 351 2.46 -24.27 -5.81
C ALA A 351 3.94 -23.91 -5.63
N ASP A 352 4.73 -24.02 -6.71
CA ASP A 352 6.09 -23.49 -6.72
C ASP A 352 6.07 -21.97 -6.82
N LEU A 353 6.26 -21.30 -5.68
CA LEU A 353 6.23 -19.85 -5.59
C LEU A 353 7.63 -19.21 -5.72
N ASN A 354 8.70 -19.99 -5.87
CA ASN A 354 10.07 -19.49 -5.79
C ASN A 354 10.45 -18.55 -6.94
N SER A 355 9.81 -18.70 -8.09
CA SER A 355 10.04 -17.89 -9.29
C SER A 355 9.20 -16.60 -9.33
N MET A 356 8.31 -16.39 -8.36
CA MET A 356 7.37 -15.26 -8.39
C MET A 356 8.04 -13.94 -8.00
N LEU A 357 7.59 -12.86 -8.66
CA LEU A 357 7.96 -11.50 -8.26
C LEU A 357 7.49 -11.21 -6.83
N PRO A 358 8.28 -10.49 -6.01
CA PRO A 358 7.95 -10.28 -4.59
C PRO A 358 6.60 -9.60 -4.32
N ASP A 359 6.09 -8.75 -5.22
CA ASP A 359 4.76 -8.10 -5.06
C ASP A 359 3.64 -9.10 -5.27
N ARG A 360 3.81 -10.00 -6.25
CA ARG A 360 2.86 -11.05 -6.59
C ARG A 360 2.81 -12.09 -5.47
N PHE A 361 3.98 -12.55 -5.01
CA PHE A 361 4.08 -13.46 -3.87
C PHE A 361 3.36 -12.92 -2.63
N LYS A 362 3.63 -11.67 -2.25
CA LYS A 362 2.95 -11.04 -1.09
C LYS A 362 1.44 -10.95 -1.26
N GLY A 363 0.97 -10.55 -2.45
CA GLY A 363 -0.47 -10.51 -2.74
C GLY A 363 -1.10 -11.90 -2.68
N TYR A 364 -0.40 -12.93 -3.17
CA TYR A 364 -0.84 -14.31 -3.11
C TYR A 364 -0.96 -14.81 -1.68
N CYS A 365 0.07 -14.60 -0.84
CA CYS A 365 -0.01 -14.96 0.58
C CYS A 365 -1.19 -14.31 1.31
N ALA A 366 -1.53 -13.06 0.97
CA ALA A 366 -2.71 -12.39 1.54
C ALA A 366 -4.04 -12.93 0.97
N GLY A 367 -4.06 -13.27 -0.32
CA GLY A 367 -5.25 -13.72 -1.04
C GLY A 367 -5.55 -15.22 -0.95
N ALA A 368 -4.58 -16.08 -0.63
CA ALA A 368 -4.71 -17.54 -0.69
C ALA A 368 -5.88 -18.08 0.16
N ARG A 369 -6.05 -17.56 1.37
CA ARG A 369 -7.18 -17.90 2.27
C ARG A 369 -8.56 -17.63 1.67
N TYR A 370 -8.67 -16.62 0.79
CA TYR A 370 -9.91 -16.29 0.09
C TYR A 370 -10.05 -17.06 -1.22
N MET A 371 -8.92 -17.30 -1.91
CA MET A 371 -8.86 -18.11 -3.12
C MET A 371 -9.32 -19.55 -2.85
N TYR A 372 -8.94 -20.12 -1.72
CA TYR A 372 -9.32 -21.48 -1.33
C TYR A 372 -10.57 -21.55 -0.44
N LEU A 373 -11.22 -20.43 -0.19
CA LEU A 373 -12.36 -20.36 0.72
C LEU A 373 -13.52 -21.30 0.35
N PRO A 374 -13.90 -21.47 -0.93
CA PRO A 374 -14.93 -22.45 -1.31
C PRO A 374 -14.59 -23.88 -0.88
N PHE A 375 -13.33 -24.29 -1.10
CA PHE A 375 -12.86 -25.62 -0.71
C PHE A 375 -12.92 -25.83 0.80
N PHE A 376 -12.59 -24.79 1.59
CA PHE A 376 -12.70 -24.87 3.05
C PHE A 376 -14.16 -24.89 3.52
N LEU A 377 -15.07 -24.17 2.86
CA LEU A 377 -16.50 -24.19 3.20
C LEU A 377 -17.15 -25.56 2.98
N GLU A 378 -16.63 -26.38 2.06
CA GLU A 378 -17.07 -27.79 1.94
C GLU A 378 -16.78 -28.62 3.20
N GLN A 379 -15.85 -28.17 4.05
CA GLN A 379 -15.37 -28.93 5.21
C GLN A 379 -15.83 -28.35 6.55
N TYR A 380 -16.25 -27.09 6.57
CA TYR A 380 -16.63 -26.36 7.77
C TYR A 380 -18.00 -25.70 7.61
N GLU A 381 -18.80 -25.71 8.67
CA GLU A 381 -20.07 -24.98 8.71
C GLU A 381 -19.84 -23.47 8.88
N GLN A 382 -18.76 -23.07 9.55
CA GLN A 382 -18.42 -21.68 9.79
C GLN A 382 -16.91 -21.47 9.78
N ILE A 383 -16.46 -20.40 9.14
CA ILE A 383 -15.04 -20.03 9.06
C ILE A 383 -14.89 -18.58 9.47
N ILE A 384 -13.94 -18.30 10.35
CA ILE A 384 -13.45 -16.94 10.57
C ILE A 384 -12.01 -16.86 10.07
N VAL A 385 -11.82 -16.15 8.98
CA VAL A 385 -10.53 -15.89 8.34
C VAL A 385 -9.81 -14.77 9.10
N HIS A 386 -8.53 -14.94 9.38
CA HIS A 386 -7.69 -13.94 10.07
C HIS A 386 -6.32 -13.74 9.42
N ASP A 387 -5.74 -12.55 9.61
CA ASP A 387 -4.30 -12.34 9.55
C ASP A 387 -3.61 -13.05 10.72
N VAL A 388 -2.41 -13.60 10.49
CA VAL A 388 -1.63 -14.29 11.53
C VAL A 388 -0.88 -13.32 12.47
N ASP A 389 -0.65 -12.08 12.04
CA ASP A 389 0.28 -11.15 12.69
C ASP A 389 -0.38 -10.17 13.68
N GLY A 390 -1.48 -10.61 14.29
CA GLY A 390 -2.17 -9.91 15.38
C GLY A 390 -2.61 -10.86 16.49
N VAL A 391 -3.57 -10.39 17.29
CA VAL A 391 -4.06 -11.07 18.50
C VAL A 391 -5.59 -11.07 18.48
N LEU A 392 -6.18 -12.23 18.79
CA LEU A 392 -7.62 -12.36 18.96
C LEU A 392 -8.05 -11.77 20.30
N THR A 393 -9.11 -10.95 20.28
CA THR A 393 -9.65 -10.28 21.47
C THR A 393 -11.07 -10.75 21.81
N THR A 394 -11.62 -11.67 21.03
CA THR A 394 -13.01 -12.13 21.14
C THR A 394 -13.10 -13.57 20.65
N SER A 395 -13.95 -14.38 21.29
CA SER A 395 -14.20 -15.76 20.89
C SER A 395 -15.02 -15.86 19.60
N MET A 396 -14.85 -16.95 18.85
CA MET A 396 -15.66 -17.30 17.69
C MET A 396 -17.14 -17.41 18.06
N GLU A 397 -17.43 -18.05 19.19
CA GLU A 397 -18.79 -18.19 19.71
C GLU A 397 -19.46 -16.82 19.90
N SER A 398 -18.75 -15.86 20.48
CA SER A 398 -19.27 -14.50 20.69
C SER A 398 -19.56 -13.76 19.38
N ILE A 399 -18.82 -14.04 18.31
CA ILE A 399 -19.02 -13.42 16.99
C ILE A 399 -20.32 -13.93 16.36
N TRP A 400 -20.56 -15.24 16.47
CA TRP A 400 -21.75 -15.88 15.92
C TRP A 400 -22.96 -15.82 16.87
N ALA A 401 -22.76 -15.47 18.13
CA ALA A 401 -23.82 -15.37 19.12
C ALA A 401 -24.89 -14.35 18.68
N LYS A 402 -26.06 -14.86 18.30
CA LYS A 402 -27.23 -14.08 17.83
C LYS A 402 -27.08 -13.42 16.45
N ASN A 403 -26.08 -13.82 15.67
CA ASN A 403 -25.92 -13.35 14.30
C ASN A 403 -26.10 -14.55 13.35
N ASP A 404 -27.05 -14.47 12.44
CA ASP A 404 -27.33 -15.50 11.44
C ASP A 404 -26.88 -15.13 10.03
N ALA A 405 -26.07 -14.07 9.88
CA ALA A 405 -25.61 -13.59 8.60
C ALA A 405 -24.77 -14.64 7.85
N ASP A 406 -24.91 -14.61 6.53
CA ASP A 406 -24.12 -15.43 5.62
C ASP A 406 -22.65 -15.03 5.70
N VAL A 407 -22.39 -13.73 5.80
CA VAL A 407 -21.06 -13.12 5.83
C VAL A 407 -21.01 -12.00 6.87
N MET A 408 -19.90 -11.91 7.62
CA MET A 408 -19.59 -10.76 8.46
C MET A 408 -18.24 -10.18 8.08
N ILE A 409 -18.18 -8.87 7.86
CA ILE A 409 -16.95 -8.18 7.42
C ILE A 409 -16.68 -6.93 8.25
N SER A 410 -15.41 -6.63 8.50
CA SER A 410 -15.03 -5.31 9.01
C SER A 410 -14.96 -4.33 7.84
N SER A 411 -16.05 -3.59 7.61
CA SER A 411 -16.15 -2.65 6.50
C SER A 411 -16.73 -1.32 6.96
N LEU A 412 -16.09 -0.24 6.57
CA LEU A 412 -16.63 1.11 6.75
C LEU A 412 -17.92 1.31 5.97
N MET A 413 -18.18 0.49 4.94
CA MET A 413 -19.41 0.57 4.14
C MET A 413 -20.66 0.14 4.88
N LEU A 414 -20.51 -0.76 5.85
CA LEU A 414 -21.62 -1.24 6.68
C LEU A 414 -21.88 -0.32 7.87
N GLY A 415 -21.06 0.72 8.06
CA GLY A 415 -21.27 1.72 9.09
C GLY A 415 -22.58 2.50 8.84
N PRO A 416 -23.44 2.70 9.85
CA PRO A 416 -24.64 3.51 9.68
C PRO A 416 -24.28 4.97 9.40
N LYS A 417 -25.06 5.63 8.53
CA LYS A 417 -24.97 7.09 8.25
C LYS A 417 -23.59 7.54 7.74
N ARG A 418 -22.90 6.70 6.96
CA ARG A 418 -21.67 7.11 6.27
C ARG A 418 -21.99 8.18 5.24
N ARG A 419 -21.25 9.29 5.28
CA ARG A 419 -21.36 10.41 4.34
C ARG A 419 -20.45 10.28 3.13
N ALA A 420 -19.38 9.50 3.28
CA ALA A 420 -18.34 9.33 2.28
C ALA A 420 -17.58 8.03 2.49
N PHE A 421 -16.91 7.60 1.41
CA PHE A 421 -16.08 6.43 1.36
C PHE A 421 -14.65 6.80 0.97
N PHE A 422 -13.70 5.98 1.42
CA PHE A 422 -12.36 6.03 0.87
C PHE A 422 -12.36 5.55 -0.57
N ALA A 423 -11.22 5.68 -1.20
CA ALA A 423 -11.01 5.04 -2.48
C ALA A 423 -10.95 3.50 -2.31
N LEU A 424 -11.89 2.81 -2.98
CA LEU A 424 -11.91 1.36 -3.23
C LEU A 424 -11.55 0.48 -2.02
N TRP A 425 -10.43 -0.25 -2.08
CA TRP A 425 -10.00 -1.28 -1.12
C TRP A 425 -9.79 -0.75 0.31
N SER A 426 -9.67 0.57 0.50
CA SER A 426 -9.52 1.16 1.84
C SER A 426 -10.83 1.20 2.65
N ASN A 427 -11.96 0.81 2.06
CA ASN A 427 -13.24 0.74 2.75
C ASN A 427 -13.47 -0.58 3.48
N ILE A 428 -12.72 -1.63 3.15
CA ILE A 428 -12.92 -2.98 3.69
C ILE A 428 -11.61 -3.53 4.26
N GLY A 429 -11.66 -4.06 5.47
CA GLY A 429 -10.55 -4.78 6.07
C GLY A 429 -10.56 -6.24 5.61
N ALA A 430 -9.46 -6.71 5.03
CA ALA A 430 -9.24 -8.14 4.77
C ALA A 430 -8.46 -8.84 5.91
N GLY A 431 -8.21 -8.14 7.02
CA GLY A 431 -7.49 -8.72 8.17
C GLY A 431 -8.33 -9.69 8.99
N ALA A 432 -9.67 -9.59 8.90
CA ALA A 432 -10.57 -10.55 9.50
C ALA A 432 -11.93 -10.56 8.76
N PHE A 433 -12.51 -11.74 8.57
CA PHE A 433 -13.71 -11.99 7.78
C PHE A 433 -14.40 -13.27 8.27
N ALA A 434 -15.72 -13.26 8.47
CA ALA A 434 -16.46 -14.44 8.89
C ALA A 434 -17.46 -14.87 7.81
N ILE A 435 -17.62 -16.17 7.62
CA ILE A 435 -18.53 -16.74 6.62
C ILE A 435 -19.13 -18.06 7.11
N ARG A 436 -20.37 -18.32 6.70
CA ARG A 436 -21.08 -19.58 6.94
C ARG A 436 -21.15 -20.44 5.68
N ASN A 437 -21.36 -21.73 5.85
CA ASN A 437 -21.67 -22.64 4.76
C ASN A 437 -23.17 -22.59 4.42
N SER A 438 -23.64 -21.44 3.94
CA SER A 438 -24.96 -21.28 3.33
C SER A 438 -24.85 -21.21 1.81
N ASN A 439 -25.94 -21.46 1.09
CA ASN A 439 -25.94 -21.38 -0.38
C ASN A 439 -25.45 -20.00 -0.88
N GLY A 440 -25.93 -18.91 -0.26
CA GLY A 440 -25.54 -17.55 -0.64
C GLY A 440 -24.08 -17.25 -0.33
N ALA A 441 -23.58 -17.71 0.82
CA ALA A 441 -22.18 -17.56 1.19
C ALA A 441 -21.23 -18.38 0.30
N ILE A 442 -21.62 -19.59 -0.11
CA ILE A 442 -20.86 -20.38 -1.09
C ILE A 442 -20.73 -19.61 -2.40
N GLU A 443 -21.83 -19.06 -2.93
CA GLU A 443 -21.79 -18.26 -4.16
C GLU A 443 -20.88 -17.03 -4.03
N PHE A 444 -20.93 -16.36 -2.87
CA PHE A 444 -20.05 -15.24 -2.54
C PHE A 444 -18.57 -15.66 -2.54
N ALA A 445 -18.24 -16.75 -1.83
CA ALA A 445 -16.88 -17.26 -1.73
C ALA A 445 -16.35 -17.71 -3.10
N ASP A 446 -17.21 -18.34 -3.90
CA ASP A 446 -16.91 -18.76 -5.26
C ASP A 446 -16.56 -17.58 -6.15
N ALA A 447 -17.38 -16.52 -6.14
CA ALA A 447 -17.12 -15.32 -6.93
C ALA A 447 -15.81 -14.63 -6.52
N LEU A 448 -15.56 -14.52 -5.21
CA LEU A 448 -14.31 -13.99 -4.67
C LEU A 448 -13.10 -14.82 -5.09
N SER A 449 -13.19 -16.15 -4.94
CA SER A 449 -12.14 -17.09 -5.32
C SER A 449 -11.78 -16.99 -6.80
N ARG A 450 -12.81 -16.94 -7.67
CA ARG A 450 -12.65 -16.79 -9.12
C ARG A 450 -11.96 -15.50 -9.50
N TYR A 451 -12.44 -14.36 -8.97
CA TYR A 451 -11.81 -13.06 -9.20
C TYR A 451 -10.32 -13.07 -8.84
N LEU A 452 -9.98 -13.65 -7.68
CA LEU A 452 -8.60 -13.75 -7.22
C LEU A 452 -7.76 -14.65 -8.13
N ALA A 453 -8.27 -15.82 -8.50
CA ALA A 453 -7.56 -16.74 -9.39
C ALA A 453 -7.32 -16.13 -10.78
N GLU A 454 -8.32 -15.46 -11.36
CA GLU A 454 -8.21 -14.80 -12.66
C GLU A 454 -7.18 -13.65 -12.62
N HIS A 455 -7.24 -12.79 -11.60
CA HIS A 455 -6.27 -11.72 -11.42
C HIS A 455 -4.87 -12.25 -11.15
N PHE A 456 -4.77 -13.36 -10.43
CA PHE A 456 -3.50 -14.00 -10.17
C PHE A 456 -2.86 -14.55 -11.46
N ASN A 457 -3.66 -15.20 -12.30
CA ASN A 457 -3.22 -15.70 -13.61
C ASN A 457 -2.89 -14.57 -14.59
N ALA A 458 -3.68 -13.50 -14.63
CA ALA A 458 -3.43 -12.34 -15.48
C ALA A 458 -2.18 -11.54 -15.06
N SER A 459 -1.82 -11.57 -13.77
CA SER A 459 -0.64 -10.85 -13.25
C SER A 459 0.69 -11.35 -13.82
N ASP A 460 0.77 -12.58 -14.32
CA ASP A 460 1.96 -13.11 -14.99
C ASP A 460 2.19 -12.52 -16.39
N ASN A 461 1.11 -12.24 -17.11
CA ASN A 461 1.19 -11.85 -18.53
C ASN A 461 1.28 -10.33 -18.74
N ASP A 462 0.71 -9.54 -17.83
CA ASP A 462 0.44 -8.11 -18.09
C ASP A 462 1.23 -7.13 -17.22
N GLN A 463 2.23 -7.58 -16.44
CA GLN A 463 2.91 -6.78 -15.39
C GLN A 463 1.93 -6.10 -14.40
N ARG A 464 0.71 -6.61 -14.27
CA ARG A 464 -0.28 -6.10 -13.31
C ARG A 464 0.14 -6.52 -11.91
N ARG A 465 0.00 -5.59 -10.95
CA ARG A 465 0.19 -5.95 -9.54
C ARG A 465 -0.95 -6.88 -9.12
N TYR A 466 -0.67 -7.75 -8.16
CA TYR A 466 -1.67 -8.57 -7.47
C TYR A 466 -1.88 -8.12 -5.99
N PHE A 467 -1.08 -7.15 -5.55
CA PHE A 467 -1.19 -6.58 -4.21
C PHE A 467 -2.49 -5.78 -4.06
N PHE A 468 -3.25 -6.01 -2.97
CA PHE A 468 -4.62 -5.53 -2.68
C PHE A 468 -5.75 -6.15 -3.50
N SER A 469 -5.49 -7.19 -4.30
CA SER A 469 -6.57 -7.92 -4.99
C SER A 469 -7.53 -8.58 -4.00
N ASP A 470 -7.06 -9.03 -2.84
CA ASP A 470 -7.89 -9.60 -1.76
C ASP A 470 -8.93 -8.60 -1.23
N GLN A 471 -8.49 -7.40 -0.85
CA GLN A 471 -9.39 -6.34 -0.39
C GLN A 471 -10.32 -5.85 -1.51
N THR A 472 -9.82 -5.77 -2.75
CA THR A 472 -10.62 -5.34 -3.91
C THR A 472 -11.68 -6.37 -4.25
N GLY A 473 -11.32 -7.66 -4.33
CA GLY A 473 -12.26 -8.75 -4.57
C GLY A 473 -13.32 -8.83 -3.48
N LEU A 474 -12.93 -8.68 -2.21
CA LEU A 474 -13.87 -8.70 -1.09
C LEU A 474 -14.85 -7.52 -1.13
N LEU A 475 -14.37 -6.33 -1.52
CA LEU A 475 -15.22 -5.16 -1.77
C LEU A 475 -16.24 -5.44 -2.89
N LEU A 476 -15.77 -5.96 -4.02
CA LEU A 476 -16.61 -6.25 -5.18
C LEU A 476 -17.65 -7.32 -4.85
N ALA A 477 -17.24 -8.41 -4.19
CA ALA A 477 -18.15 -9.45 -3.71
C ALA A 477 -19.22 -8.87 -2.77
N THR A 478 -18.81 -8.02 -1.82
CA THR A 478 -19.75 -7.35 -0.91
C THR A 478 -20.78 -6.54 -1.67
N LEU A 479 -20.35 -5.68 -2.62
CA LEU A 479 -21.27 -4.86 -3.41
C LEU A 479 -22.17 -5.69 -4.33
N ALA A 480 -21.65 -6.76 -4.92
CA ALA A 480 -22.35 -7.64 -5.84
C ALA A 480 -23.41 -8.52 -5.17
N TYR A 481 -23.25 -8.82 -3.88
CA TYR A 481 -24.09 -9.78 -3.14
C TYR A 481 -24.87 -9.18 -1.97
N ARG A 482 -24.66 -7.91 -1.60
CA ARG A 482 -25.35 -7.25 -0.47
C ARG A 482 -26.88 -7.31 -0.52
N ASP A 483 -27.45 -7.42 -1.73
CA ASP A 483 -28.90 -7.47 -1.95
C ASP A 483 -29.40 -8.92 -2.14
N LYS A 484 -28.50 -9.92 -2.06
CA LYS A 484 -28.77 -11.35 -2.28
C LYS A 484 -28.56 -12.21 -1.03
N ILE A 485 -27.69 -11.78 -0.13
CA ILE A 485 -27.29 -12.52 1.08
C ILE A 485 -27.27 -11.56 2.27
N SER A 486 -27.33 -12.10 3.49
CA SER A 486 -27.16 -11.32 4.70
C SER A 486 -25.69 -11.00 4.93
N ILE A 487 -25.32 -9.72 4.86
CA ILE A 487 -23.96 -9.23 5.12
C ILE A 487 -24.00 -8.25 6.29
N GLU A 488 -23.32 -8.60 7.38
CA GLU A 488 -23.33 -7.81 8.62
C GLU A 488 -21.96 -7.25 8.99
N HIS A 489 -21.96 -6.19 9.80
CA HIS A 489 -20.73 -5.62 10.32
C HIS A 489 -20.11 -6.55 11.36
N MET A 490 -18.87 -6.99 11.12
CA MET A 490 -18.13 -7.78 12.09
C MET A 490 -17.54 -6.90 13.19
N PRO A 491 -17.76 -7.24 14.49
CA PRO A 491 -17.13 -6.49 15.58
C PRO A 491 -15.60 -6.54 15.48
N GLN A 492 -14.91 -5.64 16.18
CA GLN A 492 -13.46 -5.66 16.24
C GLN A 492 -12.99 -6.88 17.05
N ILE A 493 -12.60 -7.94 16.36
CA ILE A 493 -12.20 -9.23 16.95
C ILE A 493 -10.68 -9.45 16.97
N PHE A 494 -9.96 -8.55 16.30
CA PHE A 494 -8.54 -8.70 15.99
C PHE A 494 -7.82 -7.38 16.21
N LYS A 495 -6.74 -7.42 17.00
CA LYS A 495 -5.86 -6.28 17.24
C LYS A 495 -4.52 -6.52 16.54
N GLN A 496 -4.20 -5.65 15.60
CA GLN A 496 -2.92 -5.61 14.89
C GLN A 496 -2.15 -4.33 15.25
N SER A 497 -0.83 -4.34 15.10
CA SER A 497 -0.02 -3.13 15.26
C SER A 497 -0.42 -2.05 14.25
N THR A 498 -0.55 -0.81 14.72
CA THR A 498 -0.78 0.39 13.89
C THR A 498 0.50 0.89 13.20
N GLN A 499 1.65 0.25 13.44
CA GLN A 499 2.90 0.60 12.76
C GLN A 499 2.93 0.00 11.36
N HIS A 500 2.60 0.83 10.37
CA HIS A 500 2.51 0.41 8.97
C HIS A 500 3.78 0.67 8.14
N ASN A 501 4.71 1.54 8.61
CA ASN A 501 5.84 2.02 7.81
C ASN A 501 7.19 1.92 8.54
N GLY A 502 8.24 1.41 7.86
CA GLY A 502 9.63 1.54 8.27
C GLY A 502 10.44 0.23 8.35
N PRO A 503 11.79 0.31 8.37
CA PRO A 503 12.65 -0.83 8.69
C PRO A 503 12.30 -1.36 10.08
N GLY A 504 12.12 -2.67 10.21
CA GLY A 504 11.74 -3.29 11.49
C GLY A 504 10.24 -3.46 11.73
N ARG A 505 9.37 -3.18 10.75
CA ARG A 505 7.91 -3.41 10.83
C ARG A 505 7.54 -4.78 11.41
N GLY A 506 8.20 -5.86 10.98
CA GLY A 506 7.96 -7.20 11.52
C GLY A 506 8.27 -7.31 13.01
N ILE A 507 9.39 -6.71 13.46
CA ILE A 507 9.78 -6.67 14.86
C ILE A 507 8.75 -5.90 15.68
N ALA A 508 8.33 -4.72 15.20
CA ALA A 508 7.31 -3.93 15.87
C ALA A 508 5.94 -4.62 15.93
N LYS A 509 5.55 -5.31 14.87
CA LYS A 509 4.34 -6.16 14.85
C LYS A 509 4.44 -7.26 15.90
N LYS A 510 5.59 -7.95 15.97
CA LYS A 510 5.82 -9.02 16.94
C LYS A 510 5.80 -8.48 18.37
N GLN A 511 6.48 -7.38 18.65
CA GLN A 511 6.45 -6.71 19.96
C GLN A 511 5.03 -6.28 20.36
N ALA A 512 4.24 -5.77 19.43
CA ALA A 512 2.85 -5.42 19.67
C ALA A 512 1.98 -6.66 19.94
N GLN A 513 2.20 -7.75 19.21
CA GLN A 513 1.54 -9.04 19.45
C GLN A 513 1.88 -9.56 20.85
N ASP A 514 3.16 -9.58 21.22
CA ASP A 514 3.63 -10.05 22.52
C ASP A 514 3.09 -9.18 23.66
N ALA A 515 3.04 -7.86 23.49
CA ALA A 515 2.47 -6.94 24.46
C ALA A 515 0.95 -7.13 24.63
N ALA A 516 0.22 -7.33 23.53
CA ALA A 516 -1.21 -7.60 23.57
C ALA A 516 -1.52 -8.95 24.21
N LEU A 517 -0.74 -10.00 23.90
CA LEU A 517 -0.88 -11.32 24.50
C LEU A 517 -0.60 -11.31 26.01
N LYS A 518 0.39 -10.52 26.46
CA LYS A 518 0.66 -10.31 27.90
C LYS A 518 -0.52 -9.65 28.62
N GLY A 519 -1.34 -8.86 27.94
CA GLY A 519 -2.53 -8.24 28.54
C GLY A 519 -3.77 -9.14 28.58
N LEU A 520 -3.73 -10.29 27.88
CA LEU A 520 -4.80 -11.30 27.89
C LEU A 520 -4.60 -12.40 28.94
N ARG A 521 -3.37 -12.55 29.42
CA ARG A 521 -2.99 -13.44 30.54
C ARG A 521 -3.04 -12.66 31.83
#